data_AF-A0A971P6H9-F1
#
_entry.id   AF-A0A971P6H9-F1
#
_cell.length_a   1.000
_cell.length_b   1.000
_cell.length_c   1.000
_cell.angle_alpha   90.00
_cell.angle_beta   90.00
_cell.angle_gamma   90.00
#
_symmetry.space_group_name_H-M   'P 1'
#
loop_
_entity.id
_entity.type
_entity.pdbx_description
1 polymer ?
#
loop_
_entity_poly.entity_id
_entity_poly.type
_entity_poly.pdbx_seq_one_letter_code
_entity_poly.pdbx_strand_id
1 'polypeptide(L)'
;MAYQCIPLSNKDYKATLKRVLTHPAKAQKYAQFKERCDVVTRAIKQLEALGPSDHLPALLEPMKKDQKTCQEGMAKLLDSEYRAMQREAKKQS
;
A
#
# COMPACT_ATOMS: atom_id res chain seq x y z
N MET A 1 12.44 11.45 -4.47
CA MET A 1 12.23 10.44 -5.52
C MET A 1 10.92 9.71 -5.23
N ALA A 2 9.96 9.71 -6.18
CA ALA A 2 8.76 8.90 -6.06
C ALA A 2 9.14 7.43 -6.25
N TYR A 3 8.66 6.54 -5.38
CA TYR A 3 8.93 5.10 -5.50
C TYR A 3 8.16 4.53 -6.70
N GLN A 4 8.87 3.98 -7.69
CA GLN A 4 8.26 3.38 -8.87
C GLN A 4 7.97 1.89 -8.62
N CYS A 5 6.69 1.57 -8.46
CA CYS A 5 6.23 0.20 -8.23
C CYS A 5 6.23 -0.59 -9.55
N ILE A 6 6.49 -1.90 -9.50
CA ILE A 6 6.26 -2.76 -10.67
C ILE A 6 4.73 -2.87 -10.90
N PRO A 7 4.24 -2.67 -12.13
CA PRO A 7 2.86 -2.99 -12.47
C PRO A 7 2.67 -4.50 -12.40
N LEU A 8 1.93 -4.98 -11.40
CA LEU A 8 1.60 -6.39 -11.25
C LEU A 8 0.29 -6.70 -11.98
N SER A 9 0.24 -7.84 -12.68
CA SER A 9 -1.04 -8.39 -13.12
C SER A 9 -1.88 -8.78 -11.90
N ASN A 10 -3.20 -8.90 -12.06
CA ASN A 10 -4.08 -9.37 -10.98
C ASN A 10 -3.67 -10.76 -10.45
N LYS A 11 -3.13 -11.62 -11.32
CA LYS A 11 -2.63 -12.95 -10.94
C LYS A 11 -1.37 -12.84 -10.08
N ASP A 12 -0.39 -12.05 -10.52
CA ASP A 12 0.88 -11.87 -9.81
C ASP A 12 0.69 -11.14 -8.49
N TYR A 13 -0.23 -10.18 -8.44
CA TYR A 13 -0.61 -9.49 -7.21
C TYR A 13 -1.12 -10.48 -6.17
N LYS A 14 -2.08 -11.36 -6.51
CA LYS A 14 -2.63 -12.35 -5.58
C LYS A 14 -1.58 -13.34 -5.09
N ALA A 15 -0.70 -13.82 -5.99
CA ALA A 15 0.39 -14.72 -5.63
C ALA A 15 1.40 -14.06 -4.67
N THR A 16 1.80 -12.82 -4.99
CA THR A 16 2.73 -12.03 -4.18
C THR A 16 2.13 -11.71 -2.81
N LEU A 17 0.87 -11.29 -2.76
CA LEU A 17 0.17 -11.03 -1.51
C LEU A 17 0.09 -12.28 -0.64
N LYS A 18 -0.26 -13.43 -1.21
CA LYS A 18 -0.30 -14.70 -0.48
C LYS A 18 1.06 -14.97 0.18
N ARG A 19 2.17 -14.73 -0.54
CA ARG A 19 3.52 -14.92 -0.03
C ARG A 19 3.89 -13.92 1.06
N VAL A 20 3.56 -12.62 0.91
CA VAL A 20 3.68 -11.62 1.98
C VAL A 20 3.00 -12.12 3.27
N LEU A 21 1.80 -12.67 3.13
CA LEU A 21 1.01 -13.17 4.25
C LEU A 21 1.55 -14.48 4.86
N THR A 22 2.40 -15.23 4.15
CA THR A 22 3.08 -16.41 4.72
C THR A 22 4.25 -16.06 5.64
N HIS A 23 4.78 -14.83 5.57
CA HIS A 23 5.89 -14.37 6.41
C HIS A 23 5.35 -13.50 7.56
N PRO A 24 5.38 -13.95 8.83
CA PRO A 24 4.72 -13.25 9.94
C PRO A 24 5.12 -11.78 10.08
N ALA A 25 6.41 -11.46 9.98
CA ALA A 25 6.90 -10.08 10.08
C ALA A 25 6.43 -9.18 8.92
N LYS A 26 6.29 -9.72 7.71
CA LYS A 26 5.82 -8.97 6.53
C LYS A 26 4.30 -8.84 6.54
N ALA A 27 3.60 -9.90 6.96
CA ALA A 27 2.16 -9.91 7.17
C ALA A 27 1.74 -8.84 8.19
N GLN A 28 2.43 -8.76 9.33
CA GLN A 28 2.17 -7.74 10.36
C GLN A 28 2.37 -6.32 9.80
N LYS A 29 3.50 -6.05 9.12
CA LYS A 29 3.74 -4.74 8.51
C LYS A 29 2.71 -4.38 7.44
N TYR A 30 2.33 -5.35 6.60
CA TYR A 30 1.30 -5.16 5.59
C TYR A 30 -0.06 -4.85 6.23
N ALA A 31 -0.43 -5.55 7.29
CA ALA A 31 -1.65 -5.31 8.05
C ALA A 31 -1.67 -3.90 8.67
N GLN A 32 -0.56 -3.47 9.27
CA GLN A 32 -0.43 -2.12 9.84
C GLN A 32 -0.61 -1.03 8.77
N PHE A 33 0.05 -1.16 7.61
CA PHE A 33 -0.14 -0.19 6.52
C PHE A 33 -1.56 -0.21 5.97
N LYS A 34 -2.16 -1.40 5.82
CA LYS A 34 -3.53 -1.56 5.33
C LYS A 34 -4.53 -0.92 6.29
N GLU A 35 -4.42 -1.21 7.59
CA GLU A 35 -5.29 -0.62 8.61
C GLU A 35 -5.18 0.90 8.62
N ARG A 36 -3.95 1.43 8.60
CA ARG A 36 -3.73 2.88 8.55
C ARG A 36 -4.31 3.51 7.28
N CYS A 37 -4.07 2.90 6.11
CA CYS A 37 -4.70 3.29 4.85
C CYS A 37 -6.23 3.35 4.95
N ASP A 38 -6.85 2.30 5.51
CA ASP A 38 -8.30 2.18 5.62
C ASP A 38 -8.89 3.22 6.58
N VAL A 39 -8.20 3.52 7.70
CA VAL A 39 -8.59 4.57 8.64
C VAL A 39 -8.50 5.95 8.00
N VAL A 40 -7.36 6.28 7.40
CA VAL A 40 -7.13 7.60 6.77
C VAL A 40 -8.06 7.82 5.58
N THR A 41 -8.28 6.79 4.75
CA THR A 41 -9.19 6.86 3.60
C THR A 41 -10.64 7.10 4.05
N ARG A 42 -11.08 6.43 5.13
CA ARG A 42 -12.42 6.68 5.70
C ARG A 42 -12.55 8.10 6.22
N ALA A 43 -11.54 8.59 6.93
CA ALA A 43 -11.55 9.94 7.49
C ALA A 43 -11.52 11.02 6.38
N ILE A 44 -10.74 10.84 5.32
CA ILE A 44 -10.76 11.71 4.13
C ILE A 44 -12.18 11.75 3.53
N LYS A 45 -12.80 10.59 3.29
CA LYS A 45 -14.16 10.51 2.72
C LYS A 45 -15.21 11.18 3.60
N GLN A 46 -15.10 11.02 4.92
CA GLN A 46 -16.01 11.68 5.87
C GLN A 46 -15.85 13.20 5.82
N LEU A 47 -14.62 13.70 5.79
CA LEU A 47 -14.33 15.13 5.68
C LEU A 47 -14.78 15.71 4.33
N GLU A 48 -14.55 14.99 3.22
CA GLU A 48 -15.03 15.40 1.89
C GLU A 48 -16.56 15.40 1.80
N ALA A 49 -17.26 14.56 2.59
CA ALA A 49 -18.72 14.52 2.65
C ALA A 49 -19.35 15.68 3.44
N LEU A 50 -18.58 16.42 4.25
CA LEU A 50 -19.06 17.59 4.99
C LEU A 50 -19.29 18.82 4.10
N GLY A 51 -18.91 18.75 2.82
CA GLY A 51 -19.05 19.83 1.85
C GLY A 51 -17.81 20.72 1.73
N PRO A 52 -17.79 21.66 0.77
CA PRO A 52 -16.66 22.53 0.56
C PRO A 52 -16.47 23.49 1.74
N SER A 53 -15.25 23.52 2.27
CA SER A 53 -14.82 24.46 3.32
C SER A 53 -13.43 24.97 2.99
N ASP A 54 -13.17 26.25 3.23
CA ASP A 54 -11.86 26.88 2.96
C ASP A 54 -10.72 26.27 3.78
N HIS A 55 -11.04 25.64 4.92
CA HIS A 55 -10.07 24.96 5.78
C HIS A 55 -9.91 23.47 5.46
N LEU A 56 -10.84 22.90 4.67
CA LEU A 56 -10.83 21.48 4.32
C LEU A 56 -9.57 21.05 3.56
N PRO A 57 -9.03 21.82 2.58
CA PRO A 57 -7.78 21.47 1.92
C PRO A 57 -6.61 21.34 2.89
N ALA A 58 -6.47 22.28 3.83
CA ALA A 58 -5.40 22.28 4.83
C ALA A 58 -5.45 21.06 5.76
N LEU A 59 -6.65 20.54 6.04
CA LEU A 59 -6.85 19.31 6.82
C LEU A 59 -6.64 18.05 5.98
N LEU A 60 -7.05 18.07 4.70
CA LEU A 60 -6.96 16.92 3.80
C LEU A 60 -5.53 16.67 3.29
N GLU A 61 -4.72 17.70 3.07
CA GLU A 61 -3.34 17.54 2.59
C GLU A 61 -2.48 16.58 3.44
N PRO A 62 -2.36 16.75 4.77
CA PRO A 62 -1.57 15.84 5.60
C PRO A 62 -2.15 14.42 5.58
N MET A 63 -3.48 14.27 5.51
CA MET A 63 -4.15 12.97 5.43
C MET A 63 -3.90 12.28 4.08
N LYS A 64 -3.96 13.02 2.97
CA LYS A 64 -3.63 12.50 1.63
C LYS A 64 -2.16 12.09 1.53
N LYS A 65 -1.27 12.83 2.21
CA LYS A 65 0.14 12.45 2.34
C LYS A 65 0.33 11.17 3.16
N ASP A 66 -0.42 11.00 4.25
CA ASP A 66 -0.39 9.78 5.07
C ASP A 66 -0.96 8.57 4.30
N GLN A 67 -2.07 8.77 3.59
CA GLN A 67 -2.67 7.77 2.69
C GLN A 67 -1.65 7.30 1.64
N LYS A 68 -0.97 8.24 0.97
CA LYS A 68 0.07 7.92 -0.01
C LYS A 68 1.23 7.16 0.61
N THR A 69 1.67 7.56 1.81
CA THR A 69 2.77 6.91 2.52
C THR A 69 2.44 5.45 2.85
N CYS A 70 1.22 5.20 3.32
CA CYS A 70 0.76 3.85 3.64
C CYS A 70 0.61 2.99 2.37
N GLN A 71 0.09 3.56 1.26
CA GLN A 71 0.02 2.88 -0.04
C GLN A 71 1.41 2.52 -0.57
N GLU A 72 2.37 3.45 -0.49
CA GLU A 72 3.76 3.19 -0.87
C GLU A 72 4.40 2.11 0.01
N GLY A 73 4.11 2.09 1.32
CA GLY A 73 4.56 1.04 2.24
C GLY A 73 4.07 -0.34 1.84
N MET A 74 2.78 -0.47 1.52
CA MET A 74 2.19 -1.73 1.01
C MET A 74 2.82 -2.13 -0.32
N ALA A 75 2.98 -1.18 -1.24
CA ALA A 75 3.54 -1.44 -2.56
C ALA A 75 5.00 -1.90 -2.49
N LYS A 76 5.82 -1.29 -1.60
CA LYS A 76 7.20 -1.71 -1.35
C LYS A 76 7.30 -3.14 -0.83
N LEU A 77 6.41 -3.53 0.08
CA LEU A 77 6.37 -4.91 0.59
C LEU A 77 6.06 -5.89 -0.54
N LEU A 78 5.04 -5.61 -1.35
CA LEU A 78 4.66 -6.44 -2.49
C LEU A 78 5.77 -6.50 -3.54
N ASP A 79 6.35 -5.37 -3.94
CA ASP A 79 7.45 -5.33 -4.92
C ASP A 79 8.67 -6.10 -4.45
N SER A 80 9.02 -6.00 -3.16
CA SER A 80 10.14 -6.74 -2.58
C SER A 80 9.95 -8.26 -2.65
N GLU A 81 8.73 -8.73 -2.36
CA GLU A 81 8.39 -10.15 -2.48
C GLU A 81 8.38 -10.59 -3.94
N TYR A 82 7.72 -9.83 -4.81
CA TYR A 82 7.62 -10.17 -6.22
C TYR A 82 9.00 -10.32 -6.87
N ARG A 83 9.91 -9.38 -6.60
CA ARG A 83 11.30 -9.47 -7.09
C ARG A 83 12.05 -10.67 -6.50
N ALA A 84 11.77 -11.06 -5.25
CA ALA A 84 12.34 -12.28 -4.67
C ALA A 84 11.83 -13.53 -5.40
N MET A 85 10.53 -13.62 -5.69
CA MET A 85 9.94 -14.73 -6.45
C MET A 85 10.59 -14.88 -7.83
N GLN A 86 10.76 -13.75 -8.53
CA GLN A 86 11.37 -13.73 -9.87
C GLN A 86 12.83 -14.21 -9.85
N ARG A 87 13.59 -13.89 -8.79
CA ARG A 87 14.97 -14.39 -8.62
C ARG A 87 15.02 -15.89 -8.35
N GLU A 88 14.08 -16.41 -7.58
CA GLU A 88 14.00 -17.85 -7.28
C GLU A 88 13.58 -18.66 -8.50
N ALA A 89 12.58 -18.20 -9.24
CA ALA A 89 12.13 -18.85 -10.48
C ALA A 89 13.26 -18.97 -11.51
N LYS A 90 14.09 -17.92 -11.65
CA LYS A 90 15.26 -17.93 -12.54
C LYS A 90 16.39 -18.86 -12.12
N LYS A 91 16.46 -19.26 -10.84
CA LYS A 91 17.48 -20.23 -10.35
C LYS A 91 17.04 -21.68 -10.54
N GLN A 92 15.74 -21.91 -10.73
CA GLN A 92 15.15 -23.24 -10.89
C GLN A 92 14.91 -23.61 -12.36
N SER A 93 15.17 -22.68 -13.28
CA SER A 93 15.17 -22.88 -14.74
C SER A 93 16.60 -23.00 -15.25
#